data_AF-S7XNC1-F1
#
_entry.id   AF-S7XNC1-F1
#
_cell.length_a   1.000
_cell.length_b   1.000
_cell.length_c   1.000
_cell.angle_alpha   90.00
_cell.angle_beta   90.00
_cell.angle_gamma   90.00
#
_symmetry.space_group_name_H-M   'P 1'
#
loop_
_entity.id
_entity.type
_entity.pdbx_description
1 polymer ?
#
loop_
_entity_poly.entity_id
_entity_poly.type
_entity_poly.pdbx_seq_one_letter_code
_entity_poly.pdbx_strand_id
1 'polypeptide(L)' 'MNKKGSSITRVLDIIEAISTAKHPPTPLDLSIELDIPKPSIHRLLQTLEQEKIH' A
#
# COMPACT_ATOMS: atom_id res chain seq x y z
N MET A 1 8.20 -17.59 -9.54
CA MET A 1 8.40 -17.45 -8.09
C MET A 1 7.31 -16.53 -7.53
N ASN A 2 6.20 -17.08 -7.03
CA ASN A 2 5.10 -16.31 -6.44
C ASN A 2 5.44 -15.94 -4.99
N LYS A 3 6.29 -14.93 -4.75
CA LYS A 3 6.32 -14.29 -3.44
C LYS A 3 5.23 -13.23 -3.39
N LYS A 4 3.97 -13.68 -3.48
CA LYS A 4 2.83 -12.83 -3.07
C LYS A 4 3.01 -12.64 -1.56
N GLY A 5 3.61 -11.52 -1.14
CA GLY A 5 3.72 -11.16 0.27
C GLY A 5 2.35 -11.28 0.97
N SER A 6 2.35 -11.49 2.29
CA SER A 6 1.11 -11.49 3.07
C SER A 6 0.38 -10.14 2.90
N SER A 7 -0.92 -10.08 3.22
CA SER A 7 -1.62 -8.79 3.32
C SER A 7 -0.93 -7.84 4.30
N ILE A 8 -0.35 -8.36 5.38
CA ILE A 8 0.39 -7.56 6.37
C ILE A 8 1.66 -6.96 5.77
N THR A 9 2.47 -7.74 5.05
CA THR A 9 3.71 -7.20 4.47
C THR A 9 3.40 -6.13 3.44
N ARG A 10 2.36 -6.33 2.60
CA ARG A 10 1.92 -5.31 1.64
C ARG A 10 1.49 -4.00 2.30
N VAL A 11 0.85 -4.08 3.47
CA VAL A 11 0.45 -2.89 4.22
C VAL A 11 1.67 -2.15 4.76
N LEU A 12 2.65 -2.88 5.29
CA LEU A 12 3.92 -2.27 5.76
C LEU A 12 4.67 -1.61 4.59
N ASP A 13 4.73 -2.28 3.43
CA ASP A 13 5.35 -1.73 2.22
C ASP A 13 4.66 -0.43 1.77
N ILE A 14 3.33 -0.37 1.84
CA ILE A 14 2.54 0.85 1.54
C ILE A 14 2.87 1.98 2.53
N ILE A 15 2.94 1.69 3.83
CA ILE A 15 3.26 2.69 4.86
C ILE A 15 4.68 3.22 4.67
N GLU A 16 5.64 2.33 4.40
CA GLU A 16 7.03 2.71 4.13
C GLU A 16 7.13 3.61 2.89
N ALA A 17 6.51 3.22 1.78
CA ALA A 17 6.50 4.02 0.54
C ALA A 17 5.90 5.41 0.77
N ILE A 18 4.78 5.53 1.48
CA ILE A 18 4.16 6.83 1.80
C ILE A 18 5.06 7.66 2.73
N SER A 19 5.63 7.04 3.77
CA SER A 19 6.43 7.74 4.79
C SER A 19 7.76 8.29 4.25
N THR A 20 8.29 7.69 3.19
CA THR A 20 9.59 8.04 2.60
C THR A 20 9.46 8.83 1.30
N ALA A 21 8.26 8.95 0.74
CA ALA A 21 8.01 9.69 -0.50
C ALA A 21 8.25 11.19 -0.33
N LYS A 22 8.91 11.79 -1.33
CA LYS A 22 9.15 13.25 -1.39
C LYS A 22 7.85 14.06 -1.52
N HIS A 23 6.83 13.46 -2.11
CA HIS A 23 5.48 14.01 -2.29
C HIS A 23 4.45 12.90 -2.06
N PRO A 24 3.22 13.19 -1.65
CA PRO A 24 2.19 12.17 -1.47
C PRO A 24 1.98 11.35 -2.76
N PRO A 25 2.26 10.03 -2.75
CA PRO A 25 2.10 9.20 -3.94
C PRO A 25 0.63 8.98 -4.26
N THR A 26 0.28 8.89 -5.54
CA THR A 26 -1.07 8.51 -5.94
C THR A 26 -1.25 6.99 -5.82
N PRO A 27 -2.50 6.48 -5.77
CA PRO A 27 -2.74 5.03 -5.80
C PRO A 27 -2.17 4.32 -7.04
N LEU A 28 -1.99 5.03 -8.16
CA LEU A 28 -1.33 4.48 -9.35
C LEU A 28 0.18 4.35 -9.14
N ASP A 29 0.80 5.37 -8.55
CA ASP A 29 2.25 5.36 -8.25
C ASP A 29 2.59 4.17 -7.34
N LEU A 30 1.82 4.00 -6.24
CA LEU A 30 1.97 2.87 -5.31
C LEU A 30 1.77 1.51 -5.99
N SER A 31 0.85 1.42 -6.96
CA SER A 31 0.58 0.17 -7.70
C SER A 31 1.79 -0.24 -8.56
N ILE A 32 2.41 0.74 -9.22
CA ILE A 32 3.58 0.54 -10.07
C ILE A 32 4.81 0.23 -9.21
N GLU A 33 5.05 1.02 -8.17
CA GLU A 33 6.23 0.91 -7.30
C GLU A 33 6.28 -0.41 -6.53
N LEU A 34 5.13 -0.85 -6.00
CA LEU A 34 5.07 -2.04 -5.13
C LEU A 34 4.71 -3.32 -5.88
N ASP A 35 4.48 -3.27 -7.20
CA ASP A 35 3.96 -4.38 -8.00
C ASP A 35 2.69 -5.01 -7.38
N ILE A 36 1.80 -4.15 -6.88
CA ILE A 36 0.51 -4.53 -6.30
C ILE A 36 -0.59 -4.08 -7.26
N PRO A 37 -1.55 -4.94 -7.64
CA PRO A 37 -2.65 -4.54 -8.50
C PRO A 37 -3.43 -3.36 -7.90
N LYS A 38 -3.76 -2.37 -8.74
CA LYS A 38 -4.52 -1.18 -8.34
C LYS A 38 -5.78 -1.47 -7.50
N PRO A 39 -6.62 -2.49 -7.79
CA PRO A 39 -7.75 -2.84 -6.92
C PRO A 39 -7.34 -3.25 -5.50
N SER A 40 -6.18 -3.91 -5.35
CA SER A 40 -5.63 -4.27 -4.05
C SER A 40 -5.10 -3.05 -3.30
N ILE A 41 -4.40 -2.12 -3.98
CA ILE A 41 -4.00 -0.84 -3.37
C ILE A 41 -5.21 -0.08 -2.82
N HIS A 42 -6.26 0.10 -3.63
CA HIS A 42 -7.47 0.79 -3.18
C HIS A 42 -8.09 0.13 -1.94
N ARG A 43 -8.25 -1.20 -1.95
CA ARG A 43 -8.82 -1.93 -0.81
C ARG A 43 -7.96 -1.79 0.44
N LEU A 44 -6.63 -1.90 0.33
CA LEU A 44 -5.72 -1.80 1.46
C LEU A 44 -5.69 -0.38 2.05
N LEU A 45 -5.68 0.66 1.22
CA LEU A 45 -5.78 2.05 1.67
C LEU A 45 -7.11 2.31 2.37
N GLN A 46 -8.23 1.84 1.81
CA GLN A 46 -9.54 1.96 2.47
C GLN A 46 -9.57 1.24 3.82
N THR A 47 -8.97 0.05 3.93
CA THR A 47 -8.83 -0.64 5.21
C THR A 47 -8.05 0.21 6.20
N LEU A 48 -6.89 0.75 5.81
CA LEU A 48 -6.06 1.61 6.67
C LEU A 48 -6.78 2.88 7.13
N GLU A 49 -7.52 3.55 6.24
CA GLU A 49 -8.29 4.75 6.57
C GLU A 49 -9.43 4.47 7.56
N GLN A 50 -9.97 3.24 7.54
CA GLN A 50 -11.03 2.81 8.46
C GLN A 50 -10.50 2.39 9.83
N GLU A 51 -9.23 2.00 9.93
CA GLU A 51 -8.58 1.69 11.20
C GLU A 51 -8.39 2.98 12.02
N LYS A 52 -9.22 3.15 13.05
CA LYS A 52 -9.02 4.21 14.04
C LYS A 52 -7.94 3.80 15.03
N ILE A 53 -6.81 4.48 14.99
CA ILE A 53 -5.84 4.48 16.09
C ILE A 53 -6.54 5.17 17.28
N HIS A 54 -6.94 4.38 18.28
CA HIS A 54 -7.52 4.85 19.54
C HIS A 54 -6.40 5.25 20.51
#